data_AF-A0A9W6TQ65-F1
#
_entry.id   AF-A0A9W6TQ65-F1
#
_cell.length_a   1.000
_cell.length_b   1.000
_cell.length_c   1.000
_cell.angle_alpha   90.00
_cell.angle_beta   90.00
_cell.angle_gamma   90.00
#
_symmetry.space_group_name_H-M   'P 1'
#
loop_
_entity.id
_entity.type
_entity.pdbx_description
1 polymer ?
#
loop_
_entity_poly.entity_id
_entity_poly.type
_entity_poly.pdbx_seq_one_letter_code
_entity_poly.pdbx_strand_id
1 'polypeptide(L)'
;MSSLRAVDEEKPGLEEEEEDAEAAPNEGAGDTITVMAHVRDKIIPVHCGFGTQQVVWLGHVAIARYDEEGDTQGWMQLGIPTKIVKDGKRELGLADVICDVLQDQSHVYVSTSLG
;
A
#
# COMPACT_ATOMS: atom_id res chain seq x y z
N MET A 1 53.67 -2.37 -41.94
CA MET A 1 52.64 -3.36 -41.53
C MET A 1 52.34 -3.08 -40.06
N SER A 2 51.51 -2.08 -39.77
CA SER A 2 50.04 -2.12 -39.64
C SER A 2 49.57 -2.76 -38.34
N SER A 3 48.63 -2.07 -37.67
CA SER A 3 47.78 -2.47 -36.53
C SER A 3 48.39 -2.31 -35.12
N LEU A 4 47.74 -1.73 -34.10
CA LEU A 4 46.32 -1.36 -33.91
C LEU A 4 46.21 0.09 -33.39
N ARG A 5 45.26 0.87 -33.94
CA ARG A 5 44.70 2.04 -33.26
C ARG A 5 43.65 1.53 -32.28
N ALA A 6 43.76 1.88 -31.00
CA ALA A 6 42.64 1.77 -30.08
C ALA A 6 41.56 2.74 -30.59
N VAL A 7 40.40 2.20 -30.95
CA VAL A 7 39.20 3.00 -31.18
C VAL A 7 38.62 3.23 -29.80
N ASP A 8 38.74 4.47 -29.33
CA ASP A 8 38.02 4.96 -28.17
C ASP A 8 36.54 5.00 -28.56
N GLU A 9 35.76 4.03 -28.08
CA GLU A 9 34.31 4.03 -28.24
C GLU A 9 33.73 5.11 -27.33
N GLU A 10 33.55 6.30 -27.89
CA GLU A 10 32.76 7.37 -27.30
C GLU A 10 31.32 6.86 -27.13
N LYS A 11 30.97 6.47 -25.91
CA LYS A 11 29.59 6.15 -25.53
C LYS A 11 28.75 7.42 -25.74
N PRO A 12 27.71 7.42 -26.60
CA PRO A 12 26.84 8.57 -26.68
C PRO A 12 26.15 8.73 -25.33
N GLY A 13 26.26 9.93 -24.76
CA GLY A 13 25.57 10.30 -23.53
C GLY A 13 24.08 10.11 -23.75
N LEU A 14 23.48 9.23 -22.96
CA LEU A 14 22.04 9.25 -22.76
C LEU A 14 21.78 10.45 -21.87
N GLU A 15 21.41 11.57 -22.49
CA GLU A 15 20.73 12.65 -21.79
C GLU A 15 19.40 12.02 -21.32
N GLU A 16 19.36 11.66 -20.04
CA GLU A 16 18.12 11.33 -19.35
C GLU A 16 17.33 12.63 -19.26
N GLU A 17 16.59 12.94 -20.33
CA GLU A 17 15.45 13.83 -20.23
C GLU A 17 14.47 13.12 -19.27
N GLU A 18 14.54 13.49 -17.99
CA GLU A 18 13.43 13.32 -17.05
C GLU A 18 12.28 14.15 -17.61
N GLU A 19 11.62 13.62 -18.64
CA GLU A 19 10.31 14.07 -19.07
C GLU A 19 9.41 13.82 -17.87
N ASP A 20 9.18 14.89 -17.11
CA ASP A 20 8.21 15.00 -16.04
C ASP A 20 6.83 14.77 -16.69
N ALA A 21 6.55 13.51 -17.00
CA ALA A 21 5.33 13.07 -17.62
C ALA A 21 4.26 13.31 -16.56
N GLU A 22 3.62 14.48 -16.64
CA GLU A 22 2.45 14.80 -15.85
C GLU A 22 1.44 13.67 -16.10
N ALA A 23 1.39 12.74 -15.15
CA ALA A 23 0.53 11.58 -15.24
C ALA A 23 -0.90 12.12 -15.25
N ALA A 24 -1.48 12.19 -16.45
CA ALA A 24 -2.87 12.56 -16.62
C ALA A 24 -3.68 11.71 -15.63
N PRO A 25 -4.54 12.33 -14.80
CA PRO A 25 -5.33 11.58 -13.83
C PRO A 25 -6.05 10.46 -14.57
N ASN A 26 -5.83 9.22 -14.14
CA ASN A 26 -6.60 8.13 -14.74
C ASN A 26 -8.09 8.43 -14.52
N GLU A 27 -8.93 8.18 -15.54
CA GLU A 27 -10.35 8.58 -15.50
C GLU A 27 -11.14 7.91 -14.35
N GLY A 28 -10.55 6.95 -13.63
CA GLY A 28 -11.12 6.29 -12.44
C GLY A 28 -10.61 6.83 -11.09
N ALA A 29 -9.75 7.84 -11.04
CA ALA A 29 -9.11 8.30 -9.80
C ALA A 29 -10.12 8.82 -8.76
N GLY A 30 -11.30 9.26 -9.21
CA GLY A 30 -12.39 9.71 -8.35
C GLY A 30 -13.09 8.61 -7.55
N ASP A 31 -12.92 7.33 -7.93
CA ASP A 31 -13.59 6.18 -7.30
C ASP A 31 -12.66 5.42 -6.32
N THR A 32 -11.62 6.09 -5.82
CA THR A 32 -10.64 5.45 -4.95
C THR A 32 -11.12 5.38 -3.49
N ILE A 33 -10.79 4.27 -2.83
CA ILE A 33 -11.15 3.98 -1.45
C ILE A 33 -9.90 4.13 -0.58
N THR A 34 -9.98 4.98 0.44
CA THR A 34 -9.05 5.02 1.57
C THR A 34 -9.78 4.55 2.82
N VAL A 35 -9.23 3.55 3.50
CA VAL A 35 -9.82 3.00 4.73
C VAL A 35 -9.02 3.47 5.94
N MET A 36 -9.72 3.93 6.98
CA MET A 36 -9.12 4.38 8.23
C MET A 36 -9.00 3.21 9.21
N ALA A 37 -7.87 2.49 9.17
CA ALA A 37 -7.64 1.30 9.98
C ALA A 37 -7.09 1.65 11.36
N HIS A 38 -7.89 1.38 12.39
CA HIS A 38 -7.49 1.49 13.79
C HIS A 38 -6.72 0.24 14.21
N VAL A 39 -5.47 0.43 14.62
CA VAL A 39 -4.58 -0.62 15.13
C VAL A 39 -4.03 -0.14 16.46
N ARG A 40 -4.44 -0.80 17.56
CA ARG A 40 -4.17 -0.36 18.94
C ARG A 40 -4.56 1.11 19.14
N ASP A 41 -3.57 1.99 19.37
CA ASP A 41 -3.70 3.41 19.65
C ASP A 41 -3.49 4.30 18.41
N LYS A 42 -3.24 3.71 17.24
CA LYS A 42 -2.98 4.43 15.98
C LYS A 42 -4.11 4.26 14.97
N ILE A 43 -4.29 5.28 14.13
CA ILE A 43 -5.15 5.24 12.96
C ILE A 43 -4.27 5.34 11.73
N ILE A 44 -4.33 4.33 10.87
CA ILE A 44 -3.46 4.18 9.70
C ILE A 44 -4.34 4.29 8.45
N PRO A 45 -4.20 5.35 7.65
CA PRO A 45 -4.89 5.45 6.37
C PRO A 45 -4.31 4.43 5.39
N VAL A 46 -5.17 3.60 4.81
CA VAL A 46 -4.78 2.62 3.80
C VAL A 46 -5.47 2.93 2.48
N HIS A 47 -4.69 3.43 1.53
CA HIS A 47 -5.14 3.64 0.15
C HIS A 47 -5.32 2.30 -0.54
N CYS A 48 -6.56 1.99 -0.91
CA CYS A 48 -6.97 0.73 -1.51
C CYS A 48 -7.17 0.84 -3.03
N GLY A 49 -6.99 2.02 -3.64
CA GLY A 49 -7.35 2.23 -5.05
C GLY A 49 -8.83 1.90 -5.26
N PHE A 50 -9.16 1.04 -6.22
CA PHE A 50 -10.54 0.60 -6.47
C PHE A 50 -11.10 -0.41 -5.45
N GLY A 51 -10.31 -0.85 -4.45
CA GLY A 51 -10.78 -1.76 -3.39
C GLY A 51 -11.05 -3.20 -3.83
N THR A 52 -10.42 -3.66 -4.91
CA THR A 52 -10.58 -5.03 -5.45
C THR A 52 -9.86 -6.13 -4.65
N GLN A 53 -9.06 -5.73 -3.67
CA GLN A 53 -8.32 -6.63 -2.78
C GLN A 53 -9.18 -7.10 -1.60
N GLN A 54 -8.76 -8.19 -0.95
CA GLN A 54 -9.48 -8.76 0.18
C GLN A 54 -9.29 -7.96 1.47
N VAL A 55 -10.26 -8.05 2.38
CA VAL A 55 -10.21 -7.40 3.70
C VAL A 55 -9.00 -7.87 4.54
N VAL A 56 -8.55 -9.13 4.39
CA VAL A 56 -7.32 -9.60 5.06
C VAL A 56 -6.06 -8.86 4.62
N TRP A 57 -6.00 -8.40 3.36
CA TRP A 57 -4.87 -7.60 2.87
C TRP A 57 -4.82 -6.26 3.61
N LEU A 58 -5.97 -5.61 3.81
CA LEU A 58 -6.08 -4.35 4.55
C LEU A 58 -5.50 -4.50 5.96
N GLY A 59 -5.83 -5.58 6.66
CA GLY A 59 -5.28 -5.87 8.00
C GLY A 59 -3.77 -6.03 8.01
N HIS A 60 -3.20 -6.79 7.07
CA HIS A 60 -1.75 -6.97 6.96
C HIS A 60 -1.04 -5.66 6.66
N VAL A 61 -1.59 -4.86 5.74
CA VAL A 61 -1.02 -3.56 5.36
C VAL A 61 -1.05 -2.58 6.53
N ALA A 62 -2.16 -2.51 7.26
CA ALA A 62 -2.26 -1.68 8.45
C ALA A 62 -1.24 -2.11 9.52
N ILE A 63 -1.06 -3.42 9.74
CA ILE A 63 -0.06 -3.93 10.67
C ILE A 63 1.36 -3.58 10.23
N ALA A 64 1.71 -3.77 8.95
CA ALA A 64 3.04 -3.43 8.46
C ALA A 64 3.38 -1.94 8.70
N ARG A 65 2.41 -1.05 8.47
CA ARG A 65 2.55 0.39 8.67
C ARG A 65 2.36 0.86 10.11
N TYR A 66 2.12 -0.02 11.07
CA TYR A 66 1.92 0.40 12.46
C TYR A 66 3.14 1.13 13.06
N ASP A 67 4.34 0.76 12.62
CA ASP A 67 5.61 1.31 13.10
C ASP A 67 6.28 2.17 12.02
N GLU A 68 5.62 3.28 11.63
CA GLU A 68 6.15 4.21 10.62
C GLU A 68 7.42 4.94 11.06
N GLU A 69 7.64 5.14 12.37
CA GLU A 69 8.85 5.78 12.90
C GLU A 69 10.08 4.86 12.89
N GLY A 70 9.85 3.54 12.84
CA GLY A 70 10.89 2.52 12.72
C GLY A 70 11.07 2.04 11.27
N ASP A 71 11.28 0.72 11.13
CA ASP A 71 11.53 0.08 9.84
C ASP A 71 10.25 -0.44 9.16
N THR A 72 9.06 0.03 9.56
CA THR A 72 7.75 -0.47 9.07
C THR A 72 7.59 -1.98 9.23
N GLN A 73 8.03 -2.51 10.38
CA GLN A 73 8.01 -3.95 10.70
C GLN A 73 6.97 -4.29 11.78
N GLY A 74 5.79 -3.65 11.74
CA GLY A 74 4.79 -3.82 12.79
C GLY A 74 4.31 -5.27 12.99
N TRP A 75 4.49 -6.15 11.99
CA TRP A 75 4.21 -7.59 12.14
C TRP A 75 5.07 -8.27 13.21
N MET A 76 6.27 -7.77 13.53
CA MET A 76 7.07 -8.34 14.62
C MET A 76 6.45 -8.06 16.00
N GLN A 77 5.71 -6.97 16.13
CA GLN A 77 5.07 -6.53 17.39
C GLN A 77 3.60 -6.96 17.49
N LEU A 78 2.94 -7.12 16.35
CA LEU A 78 1.50 -7.34 16.24
C LEU A 78 1.13 -8.72 15.65
N GLY A 79 2.04 -9.34 14.91
CA GLY A 79 1.79 -10.59 14.19
C GLY A 79 0.88 -10.38 12.98
N ILE A 80 -0.19 -11.17 12.89
CA ILE A 80 -1.13 -11.20 11.76
C ILE A 80 -2.52 -10.67 12.17
N PRO A 81 -3.35 -10.17 11.23
CA PRO A 81 -4.71 -9.78 11.54
C PRO A 81 -5.56 -11.01 11.86
N THR A 82 -6.32 -10.97 12.95
CA THR A 82 -7.20 -12.06 13.39
C THR A 82 -8.67 -11.71 13.22
N LYS A 83 -9.01 -10.41 13.25
CA LYS A 83 -10.37 -9.90 13.13
C LYS A 83 -10.37 -8.47 12.61
N ILE A 84 -11.35 -8.14 11.77
CA ILE A 84 -11.55 -6.78 11.26
C ILE A 84 -13.02 -6.39 11.48
N VAL A 85 -13.25 -5.30 12.21
CA VAL A 85 -14.60 -4.84 12.58
C VAL A 85 -14.86 -3.46 11.98
N LYS A 86 -15.89 -3.32 11.16
CA LYS A 86 -16.38 -2.05 10.65
C LYS A 86 -17.17 -1.30 11.71
N ASP A 87 -16.85 -0.02 11.90
CA ASP A 87 -17.52 0.92 12.81
C ASP A 87 -17.67 0.40 14.25
N GLY A 88 -16.83 -0.54 14.67
CA GLY A 88 -16.87 -1.20 15.98
C GLY A 88 -18.07 -2.14 16.20
N LYS A 89 -18.88 -2.41 15.17
CA LYS A 89 -20.17 -3.13 15.30
C LYS A 89 -20.25 -4.42 14.48
N ARG A 90 -19.69 -4.41 13.27
CA ARG A 90 -19.84 -5.53 12.33
C ARG A 90 -18.48 -6.12 11.99
N GLU A 91 -18.29 -7.38 12.35
CA GLU A 91 -17.15 -8.16 11.87
C GLU A 91 -17.29 -8.44 10.36
N LEU A 92 -16.22 -8.20 9.62
CA LEU A 92 -16.12 -8.47 8.19
C LEU A 92 -15.50 -9.85 7.97
N GLY A 93 -15.88 -10.52 6.88
CA GLY A 93 -15.19 -11.71 6.43
C GLY A 93 -13.80 -11.33 5.94
N LEU A 94 -12.77 -12.03 6.39
CA LEU A 94 -11.39 -11.77 5.95
C LEU A 94 -11.19 -11.97 4.43
N ALA A 95 -12.02 -12.82 3.81
CA ALA A 95 -12.02 -13.06 2.37
C ALA A 95 -12.96 -12.13 1.58
N ASP A 96 -13.72 -11.25 2.25
CA ASP A 96 -14.58 -10.28 1.57
C ASP A 96 -13.72 -9.32 0.74
N VAL A 97 -14.26 -8.81 -0.36
CA VAL A 97 -13.61 -7.79 -1.19
C VAL A 97 -13.90 -6.40 -0.62
N ILE A 98 -12.88 -5.54 -0.52
CA ILE A 98 -13.01 -4.24 0.17
C ILE A 98 -14.14 -3.39 -0.43
N CYS A 99 -14.20 -3.21 -1.75
CA CYS A 99 -15.22 -2.37 -2.38
C CYS A 99 -16.66 -2.90 -2.26
N ASP A 100 -16.85 -4.19 -1.94
CA ASP A 100 -18.17 -4.77 -1.69
C ASP A 100 -18.69 -4.46 -0.28
N VAL A 101 -17.80 -4.19 0.68
CA VAL A 101 -18.15 -4.11 2.12
C VAL A 101 -17.75 -2.80 2.80
N LEU A 102 -16.86 -2.02 2.20
CA LEU A 102 -16.34 -0.75 2.70
C LEU A 102 -16.49 0.35 1.64
N GLN A 103 -16.78 1.55 2.13
CA GLN A 103 -16.79 2.79 1.35
C GLN A 103 -15.52 3.60 1.66
N ASP A 104 -15.19 4.58 0.83
CA ASP A 104 -14.13 5.54 1.15
C ASP A 104 -14.35 6.17 2.54
N GLN A 105 -13.26 6.42 3.25
CA GLN A 105 -13.20 6.90 4.64
C GLN A 105 -13.87 5.99 5.68
N SER A 106 -14.21 4.73 5.36
CA SER A 106 -14.74 3.80 6.37
C SER A 106 -13.72 3.58 7.49
N HIS A 107 -14.20 3.48 8.73
CA HIS A 107 -13.38 3.12 9.87
C HIS A 107 -13.48 1.62 10.16
N VAL A 108 -12.32 0.98 10.32
CA VAL A 108 -12.24 -0.42 10.74
C VAL A 108 -11.29 -0.59 11.91
N TYR A 109 -11.53 -1.59 12.73
CA TYR A 109 -10.72 -1.93 13.90
C TYR A 109 -10.08 -3.29 13.68
N VAL A 110 -8.76 -3.36 13.77
CA VAL A 110 -7.97 -4.56 13.49
C VAL A 110 -7.51 -5.18 14.81
N SER A 111 -7.94 -6.42 15.06
CA SER A 111 -7.35 -7.25 16.12
C SER A 111 -6.19 -8.07 15.57
N THR A 112 -5.19 -8.31 16.40
CA THR A 112 -3.90 -8.89 15.98
C THR A 112 -3.60 -10.16 16.76
N SER A 113 -2.67 -10.99 16.28
CA SER A 113 -2.36 -12.27 16.95
C SER A 113 -1.44 -12.12 18.17
N LEU A 114 -0.70 -11.01 18.28
CA LEU A 114 0.25 -10.74 19.36
C LEU A 114 -0.13 -9.52 20.22
N GLY A 115 -1.38 -9.07 20.10
CA GLY A 115 -1.90 -7.87 20.77
C GLY A 115 -3.41 -7.87 20.83
#